data_AF-A0A2M8NEV1-F1
#
_entry.id   AF-A0A2M8NEV1-F1
#
_cell.length_a   1.000
_cell.length_b   1.000
_cell.length_c   1.000
_cell.angle_alpha   90.00
_cell.angle_beta   90.00
_cell.angle_gamma   90.00
#
_symmetry.space_group_name_H-M   'P 1'
#
loop_
_entity.id
_entity.type
_entity.pdbx_description
1 polymer ?
#
loop_
_entity_poly.entity_id
_entity_poly.type
_entity_poly.pdbx_seq_one_letter_code
_entity_poly.pdbx_strand_id
1 'polypeptide(L)'
;ARCDNAGNPNGADQTLEIPISEGAIEVGRLCMAFAPETPLPAPSELGMAQALVELAALLVEDRHQHTWGPQLQAGRRMLAVTEEELQRIILDIHDGPVQKLFAVSSHLALVQARLDEHSDTDLRR
;
A
#
# COMPACT_ATOMS: atom_id res chain seq x y z
N ALA A 1 10.43 -16.18 -13.66
CA ALA A 1 11.63 -15.44 -14.10
C ALA A 1 12.65 -16.45 -14.57
N ARG A 2 13.11 -16.33 -15.82
CA ARG A 2 14.17 -17.18 -16.37
C ARG A 2 15.48 -16.71 -15.72
N CYS A 3 16.24 -17.61 -15.13
CA CYS A 3 17.56 -17.28 -14.59
C CYS A 3 18.48 -16.93 -15.76
N ASP A 4 18.64 -15.64 -16.04
CA ASP A 4 19.64 -15.18 -16.99
C ASP A 4 21.02 -15.38 -16.37
N ASN A 5 21.74 -16.36 -16.92
CA ASN A 5 23.13 -16.68 -16.62
C ASN A 5 24.02 -15.45 -16.77
N ALA A 6 24.38 -14.83 -15.64
CA ALA A 6 25.62 -14.04 -15.55
C ALA A 6 26.76 -15.04 -15.36
N GLY A 7 27.46 -15.34 -16.46
CA GLY A 7 28.35 -16.49 -16.59
C GLY A 7 29.59 -16.52 -15.69
N ASN A 8 30.02 -17.75 -15.41
CA ASN A 8 31.42 -18.11 -15.20
C ASN A 8 31.83 -19.09 -16.32
N PRO A 9 32.82 -18.76 -17.17
CA PRO A 9 33.12 -19.53 -18.39
C PRO A 9 34.03 -20.76 -18.19
N ASN A 10 34.14 -21.36 -16.99
CA ASN A 10 35.17 -22.40 -16.74
C ASN A 10 34.72 -23.72 -16.08
N GLY A 11 33.44 -24.05 -16.16
CA GLY A 11 32.90 -25.35 -15.77
C GLY A 11 31.41 -25.23 -15.76
N ALA A 12 30.70 -26.00 -16.58
CA ALA A 12 29.24 -25.94 -16.60
C ALA A 12 28.74 -26.55 -15.27
N ASP A 13 28.53 -25.69 -14.27
CA ASP A 13 27.91 -26.09 -13.01
C ASP A 13 26.56 -26.74 -13.32
N GLN A 14 26.37 -27.94 -12.78
CA GLN A 14 25.13 -28.67 -12.94
C GLN A 14 24.07 -27.95 -12.11
N THR A 15 22.99 -27.49 -12.74
CA THR A 15 21.94 -26.74 -12.04
C THR A 15 20.73 -27.63 -11.81
N LEU A 16 20.26 -27.66 -10.56
CA LEU A 16 19.02 -28.31 -10.15
C LEU A 16 17.97 -27.24 -9.85
N GLU A 17 16.79 -27.38 -10.46
CA GLU A 17 15.64 -26.52 -10.21
C GLU A 17 14.56 -27.28 -9.43
N ILE A 18 14.14 -26.71 -8.30
CA ILE A 18 13.03 -27.23 -7.49
C ILE A 18 11.87 -26.21 -7.56
N PRO A 19 10.69 -26.58 -8.06
CA PRO A 19 9.55 -25.67 -8.14
C PRO A 19 9.01 -25.35 -6.73
N ILE A 20 8.77 -24.07 -6.50
CA ILE A 20 8.08 -23.56 -5.31
C ILE A 20 6.63 -23.31 -5.71
N SER A 21 5.71 -24.01 -5.06
CA SER A 21 4.27 -23.91 -5.34
C SER A 21 3.49 -23.47 -4.12
N GLU A 22 2.51 -22.59 -4.34
CA GLU A 22 1.47 -22.25 -3.38
C GLU A 22 0.18 -22.94 -3.82
N GLY A 23 -0.16 -24.05 -3.17
CA GLY A 23 -1.26 -24.90 -3.60
C GLY A 23 -1.02 -25.47 -5.00
N ALA A 24 -1.89 -25.09 -5.96
CA ALA A 24 -1.79 -25.53 -7.36
C ALA A 24 -0.98 -24.58 -8.26
N ILE A 25 -0.48 -23.47 -7.72
CA ILE A 25 0.16 -22.41 -8.50
C ILE A 25 1.68 -22.45 -8.26
N GLU A 26 2.47 -22.62 -9.31
CA GLU A 26 3.92 -22.45 -9.25
C GLU A 26 4.24 -20.94 -9.13
N VAL A 27 4.85 -20.54 -8.02
CA VAL A 27 5.17 -19.12 -7.71
C VAL A 27 6.64 -18.79 -7.96
N GLY A 28 7.50 -19.80 -8.07
CA GLY A 28 8.92 -19.62 -8.35
C GLY A 28 9.68 -20.92 -8.45
N ARG A 29 11.01 -20.82 -8.61
CA ARG A 29 11.92 -21.96 -8.64
C ARG A 29 13.12 -21.68 -7.76
N LEU A 30 13.49 -22.65 -6.94
CA LEU A 30 14.74 -22.69 -6.21
C LEU A 30 15.81 -23.31 -7.11
N CYS A 31 16.80 -22.51 -7.50
CA CYS A 31 17.93 -22.98 -8.29
C CYS A 31 19.11 -23.27 -7.38
N MET A 32 19.68 -24.47 -7.50
CA MET A 32 20.90 -24.88 -6.81
C MET A 32 21.95 -25.26 -7.84
N ALA A 33 23.12 -24.63 -7.77
CA ALA A 33 24.26 -24.94 -8.62
C ALA A 33 25.18 -25.93 -7.91
N PHE A 34 25.59 -26.98 -8.62
CA PHE A 34 26.52 -28.01 -8.17
C PHE A 34 27.76 -27.95 -9.05
N ALA A 35 28.93 -28.05 -8.42
CA ALA A 35 30.18 -28.18 -9.17
C ALA A 35 30.11 -29.43 -10.07
N PRO A 36 30.72 -29.41 -11.27
CA PRO A 36 30.60 -30.49 -12.26
C PRO A 36 31.06 -31.87 -11.73
N GLU A 37 31.99 -31.90 -10.78
CA GLU A 37 32.51 -33.13 -10.16
C GLU A 37 31.60 -33.67 -9.03
N THR A 38 30.57 -32.92 -8.63
CA THR A 38 29.66 -33.30 -7.56
C THR A 38 28.53 -34.16 -8.12
N PRO A 39 28.27 -35.35 -7.55
CA PRO A 39 27.11 -36.14 -7.95
C PRO A 39 25.83 -35.34 -7.70
N LEU A 40 24.94 -35.31 -8.69
CA LEU A 40 23.59 -34.80 -8.49
C LEU A 40 22.85 -35.67 -7.46
N PRO A 41 21.96 -35.07 -6.66
CA PRO A 41 21.20 -35.80 -5.66
C PRO A 41 20.35 -36.92 -6.29
N ALA A 42 20.25 -38.03 -5.56
CA ALA A 42 19.44 -39.16 -5.98
C ALA A 42 17.93 -38.79 -6.02
N PRO A 43 17.09 -39.52 -6.76
CA PRO A 43 15.65 -39.23 -6.85
C PRO A 43 14.93 -39.16 -5.50
N SER A 44 15.36 -39.95 -4.51
CA SER A 44 14.83 -39.90 -3.15
C SER A 44 15.21 -38.63 -2.40
N GLU A 45 16.42 -38.12 -2.64
CA GLU A 45 16.92 -36.87 -2.06
C GLU A 45 16.24 -35.67 -2.70
N LEU A 46 15.96 -35.72 -4.01
CA LEU A 46 15.11 -34.76 -4.71
C LEU A 46 13.70 -34.71 -4.14
N GLY A 47 13.08 -35.87 -3.88
CA GLY A 47 11.76 -35.94 -3.25
C GLY A 47 11.75 -35.33 -1.84
N MET A 48 12.79 -35.59 -1.05
CA MET A 48 12.95 -34.97 0.27
C MET A 48 13.17 -33.45 0.17
N ALA A 49 13.98 -32.99 -0.78
CA ALA A 49 14.21 -31.56 -1.01
C ALA A 49 12.91 -30.84 -1.44
N GLN A 50 12.12 -31.46 -2.32
CA GLN A 50 10.79 -30.95 -2.71
C GLN A 50 9.87 -30.83 -1.49
N ALA A 51 9.78 -31.87 -0.65
CA ALA A 51 8.94 -31.85 0.55
C ALA A 51 9.38 -30.77 1.56
N LEU A 52 10.70 -30.53 1.70
CA LEU A 52 11.23 -29.45 2.54
C LEU A 52 10.89 -28.07 1.99
N VAL A 53 10.94 -27.88 0.67
CA VAL A 53 10.54 -26.63 0.02
C VAL A 53 9.04 -26.36 0.22
N GLU A 54 8.20 -27.38 0.08
CA GLU A 54 6.74 -27.27 0.33
C GLU A 54 6.45 -26.92 1.79
N LEU A 55 7.10 -27.59 2.74
CA LEU A 55 6.97 -27.25 4.16
C LEU A 55 7.44 -25.83 4.46
N ALA A 56 8.56 -25.39 3.86
CA ALA A 56 9.04 -24.03 4.01
C ALA A 56 8.06 -23.00 3.45
N ALA A 57 7.45 -23.26 2.29
CA ALA A 57 6.43 -22.40 1.71
C ALA A 57 5.22 -22.26 2.64
N LEU A 58 4.71 -23.38 3.18
CA LEU A 58 3.61 -23.37 4.14
C LEU A 58 3.93 -22.59 5.42
N LEU A 59 5.15 -22.72 5.96
CA LEU A 59 5.58 -22.00 7.15
C LEU A 59 5.74 -20.49 6.91
N VAL A 60 6.18 -20.11 5.71
CA VAL A 60 6.27 -18.70 5.30
C VAL A 60 4.87 -18.10 5.22
N GLU A 61 3.93 -18.78 4.58
CA GLU A 61 2.51 -18.39 4.48
C GLU A 61 1.87 -18.19 5.86
N ASP A 62 2.02 -19.18 6.75
CA ASP A 62 1.51 -19.12 8.13
C ASP A 62 2.08 -17.93 8.91
N ARG A 63 3.40 -17.71 8.80
CA ARG A 63 4.06 -16.57 9.43
C ARG A 63 3.55 -15.25 8.87
N HIS A 64 3.35 -15.14 7.55
CA HIS A 64 2.80 -13.93 6.93
C HIS A 64 1.42 -13.60 7.49
N GLN A 65 0.53 -14.58 7.62
CA GLN A 65 -0.80 -14.38 8.18
C GLN A 65 -0.75 -13.86 9.63
N HIS A 66 0.11 -14.46 10.46
CA HIS A 66 0.27 -14.05 11.86
C HIS A 66 0.95 -12.69 12.05
N THR A 67 1.90 -12.34 11.18
CA THR A 67 2.72 -11.12 11.32
C THR A 67 2.26 -9.93 10.51
N TRP A 68 1.36 -10.09 9.54
CA TRP A 68 0.85 -8.96 8.74
C TRP A 68 -0.60 -8.61 9.09
N GLY A 69 -1.39 -9.56 9.61
CA GLY A 69 -2.76 -9.31 10.04
C GLY A 69 -2.87 -8.17 11.07
N PRO A 70 -2.12 -8.21 12.19
CA PRO A 70 -2.19 -7.17 13.22
C PRO A 70 -1.67 -5.80 12.74
N GLN A 71 -0.61 -5.77 11.95
CA GLN A 71 0.03 -4.55 11.44
C GLN A 71 -0.84 -3.88 10.39
N LEU A 72 -1.43 -4.65 9.47
CA LEU A 72 -2.38 -4.14 8.49
C LEU A 72 -3.64 -3.61 9.18
N GLN A 73 -4.12 -4.29 10.22
CA GLN A 73 -5.27 -3.84 11.01
C GLN A 73 -4.95 -2.55 11.78
N ALA A 74 -3.76 -2.44 12.37
CA ALA A 74 -3.29 -1.21 13.02
C ALA A 74 -3.14 -0.05 12.02
N GLY A 75 -2.58 -0.31 10.84
CA GLY A 75 -2.46 0.67 9.76
C GLY A 75 -3.83 1.16 9.27
N ARG A 76 -4.79 0.26 9.07
CA ARG A 76 -6.18 0.61 8.71
C ARG A 76 -6.86 1.47 9.78
N ARG A 77 -6.65 1.17 11.06
CA ARG A 77 -7.15 1.99 12.18
C ARG A 77 -6.53 3.39 12.17
N MET A 78 -5.21 3.50 11.95
CA MET A 78 -4.53 4.79 11.87
C MET A 78 -5.06 5.62 10.70
N LEU A 79 -5.27 5.00 9.54
CA LEU A 79 -5.85 5.66 8.36
C LEU A 79 -7.28 6.16 8.63
N ALA A 80 -8.13 5.34 9.25
CA ALA A 80 -9.49 5.72 9.60
C ALA A 80 -9.52 6.93 10.56
N VAL A 81 -8.65 6.94 11.59
CA VAL A 81 -8.51 8.08 12.49
C VAL A 81 -8.05 9.34 11.74
N THR A 82 -7.09 9.22 10.83
CA THR A 82 -6.61 10.38 10.05
C THR A 82 -7.67 10.92 9.09
N GLU A 83 -8.56 10.06 8.57
CA GLU A 83 -9.68 10.45 7.73
C GLU A 83 -10.75 11.21 8.54
N GLU A 84 -11.11 10.71 9.73
CA GLU A 84 -12.05 11.39 10.64
C GLU A 84 -11.52 12.77 11.07
N GLU A 85 -10.23 12.87 11.38
CA GLU A 85 -9.59 14.14 11.75
C GLU A 85 -9.53 15.13 10.58
N LEU A 86 -9.22 14.65 9.37
CA LEU A 86 -9.22 15.48 8.16
C LEU A 86 -10.64 15.98 7.84
N GLN A 87 -11.64 15.10 7.94
CA GLN A 87 -13.04 15.46 7.75
C GLN A 87 -13.47 16.54 8.75
N ARG A 88 -13.09 16.40 10.03
CA ARG A 88 -13.37 17.42 11.06
C ARG A 88 -12.71 18.75 10.75
N ILE A 89 -11.43 18.76 10.36
CA ILE A 89 -10.72 20.00 9.99
C ILE A 89 -11.41 20.71 8.83
N ILE A 90 -11.79 19.97 7.78
CA ILE A 90 -12.50 20.52 6.62
C ILE A 90 -13.83 21.14 7.06
N LEU A 91 -14.61 20.43 7.88
CA LEU A 91 -15.89 20.93 8.39
C LEU A 91 -15.71 22.17 9.29
N ASP A 92 -14.72 22.15 10.20
CA ASP A 92 -14.43 23.28 11.10
C ASP A 92 -14.02 24.55 10.33
N ILE A 93 -13.28 24.40 9.23
CA ILE A 93 -12.92 25.50 8.33
C ILE A 93 -14.18 26.08 7.66
N HIS A 94 -15.14 25.23 7.28
CA HIS A 94 -16.35 25.63 6.56
C HIS A 94 -17.49 26.13 7.45
N ASP A 95 -17.57 25.73 8.72
CA ASP A 95 -18.73 26.04 9.56
C ASP A 95 -18.61 27.37 10.30
N GLY A 96 -17.55 27.61 11.07
CA GLY A 96 -17.48 28.78 11.95
C GLY A 96 -17.03 30.08 11.25
N PRO A 97 -15.84 30.09 10.62
CA PRO A 97 -15.28 31.29 10.02
C PRO A 97 -16.04 31.79 8.78
N VAL A 98 -16.46 30.88 7.90
CA VAL A 98 -17.17 31.23 6.66
C VAL A 98 -18.55 31.81 6.95
N GLN A 99 -19.32 31.23 7.88
CA GLN A 99 -20.62 31.79 8.28
C GLN A 99 -20.49 33.19 8.87
N LYS A 100 -19.44 33.45 9.67
CA LYS A 100 -19.17 34.79 10.21
C LYS A 100 -18.84 35.80 9.12
N LEU A 101 -18.02 35.43 8.13
CA LEU A 101 -17.69 36.28 7.00
C LEU A 101 -18.93 36.59 6.14
N PHE A 102 -19.79 35.60 5.90
CA PHE A 102 -21.06 35.82 5.20
C PHE A 102 -22.00 36.73 5.98
N ALA A 103 -22.12 36.55 7.30
CA ALA A 103 -22.95 37.42 8.14
C ALA A 103 -22.45 38.88 8.11
N VAL A 104 -21.14 39.10 8.25
CA VAL A 104 -20.53 40.43 8.18
C VAL A 104 -20.73 41.05 6.78
N SER A 105 -20.49 40.29 5.71
CA SER A 105 -20.66 40.75 4.33
C SER A 105 -22.12 41.14 4.04
N SER A 106 -23.08 40.34 4.49
CA SER A 106 -24.51 40.64 4.34
C SER A 106 -24.90 41.92 5.10
N HIS A 107 -24.36 42.13 6.31
CA HIS A 107 -24.63 43.34 7.08
C HIS A 107 -24.02 44.59 6.42
N LEU A 108 -22.81 44.47 5.87
CA LEU A 108 -22.16 45.53 5.10
C LEU A 108 -22.97 45.90 3.85
N ALA A 109 -23.46 44.90 3.11
CA ALA A 109 -24.31 45.13 1.93
C ALA A 109 -25.63 45.83 2.30
N LEU A 110 -26.23 45.48 3.44
CA LEU A 110 -27.43 46.14 3.94
C LEU A 110 -27.18 47.60 4.31
N VAL A 111 -26.04 47.89 4.95
CA VAL A 111 -25.64 49.26 5.30
C VAL A 111 -25.36 50.08 4.05
N GLN A 112 -24.67 49.52 3.06
CA GLN A 112 -24.41 50.16 1.76
C GLN A 112 -25.72 50.50 1.03
N ALA A 113 -26.65 49.54 0.93
CA ALA A 113 -27.94 49.77 0.29
C ALA A 113 -28.74 50.90 0.97
N ARG A 114 -28.69 51.00 2.30
CA ARG A 114 -29.34 52.09 3.05
C ARG A 114 -28.66 53.44 2.82
N LEU A 115 -27.33 53.47 2.75
CA LEU A 115 -26.58 54.70 2.47
C LEU A 115 -26.86 55.20 1.05
N ASP A 116 -26.92 54.28 0.08
CA ASP A 116 -27.24 54.62 -1.31
C ASP A 116 -28.67 55.15 -1.43
N GLU A 117 -29.64 54.51 -0.76
CA GLU A 117 -31.03 54.98 -0.70
C GLU A 117 -31.16 56.35 -0.05
N HIS A 118 -30.45 56.61 1.05
CA HIS A 118 -30.43 57.93 1.70
C HIS A 118 -29.77 59.00 0.81
N SER A 119 -28.68 58.65 0.12
CA SER A 119 -27.98 59.57 -0.79
C SER A 119 -28.83 59.96 -2.00
N ASP A 120 -29.64 59.04 -2.54
CA ASP A 120 -30.55 59.31 -3.67
C ASP A 120 -31.76 60.15 -3.23
N THR A 121 -32.20 60.01 -1.97
CA THR A 121 -33.23 60.90 -1.40
C THR A 121 -32.76 62.31 -1.09
N ASP A 122 -31.48 62.50 -0.71
CA ASP A 122 -30.90 63.83 -0.49
C ASP A 122 -30.61 64.57 -1.81
N LEU A 123 -30.39 63.84 -2.92
CA LEU A 123 -30.23 64.41 -4.27
C LEU A 123 -31.56 64.78 -4.96
N ARG A 124 -32.70 64.24 -4.49
CA ARG A 124 -34.05 64.52 -5.03
C ARG A 124 -34.80 65.65 -4.31
N ARG A 125 -34.25 66.18 -3.21
CA ARG A 125 -34.80 67.33 -2.47
C ARG A 125 -34.12 68.63 -2.91
#